data_AF-A0A949XPT4-F1
#
_entry.id   AF-A0A949XPT4-F1
#
_cell.length_a   1.000
_cell.length_b   1.000
_cell.length_c   1.000
_cell.angle_alpha   90.00
_cell.angle_beta   90.00
_cell.angle_gamma   90.00
#
_symmetry.space_group_name_H-M   'P 1'
#
loop_
_entity.id
_entity.type
_entity.pdbx_description
1 polymer ?
#
loop_
_entity_poly.entity_id
_entity_poly.type
_entity_poly.pdbx_seq_one_letter_code
_entity_poly.pdbx_strand_id
1 'polypeptide(L)'
;MPRYKMYRIKDAPRESFRWAAHTGGLAVVKMKDYDPADEIEAASPYSAWKNLAAQGEPLRMGDLLDEAPSPSGAARLYIAKYIGFEPAEWFVPEPKQESPVSVCSSSESAEGDSVSHR
;
A
#
# COMPACT_ATOMS: atom_id res chain seq x y z
N MET A 1 21.37 -2.31 -13.62
CA MET A 1 20.13 -1.59 -14.02
C MET A 1 19.02 -2.03 -13.08
N PRO A 2 18.05 -1.17 -12.75
CA PRO A 2 16.92 -1.58 -11.90
C PRO A 2 16.10 -2.70 -12.54
N ARG A 3 15.53 -3.55 -11.70
CA ARG A 3 14.62 -4.63 -12.08
C ARG A 3 13.22 -4.31 -11.58
N TYR A 4 12.26 -4.42 -12.49
CA TYR A 4 10.85 -4.17 -12.21
C TYR A 4 10.07 -5.47 -12.30
N LYS A 5 9.49 -5.90 -11.18
CA LYS A 5 8.53 -6.99 -11.15
C LYS A 5 7.15 -6.46 -11.53
N MET A 6 6.48 -7.16 -12.43
CA MET A 6 5.16 -6.76 -12.88
C MET A 6 4.08 -7.48 -12.09
N TYR A 7 2.99 -6.75 -11.82
CA TYR A 7 1.76 -7.34 -11.30
C TYR A 7 0.58 -6.91 -12.17
N ARG A 8 -0.15 -7.88 -12.71
CA ARG A 8 -1.32 -7.63 -13.56
C ARG A 8 -2.57 -7.55 -12.70
N ILE A 9 -3.35 -6.49 -12.86
CA ILE A 9 -4.62 -6.37 -12.14
C ILE A 9 -5.63 -7.38 -12.68
N LYS A 10 -6.36 -8.04 -11.79
CA LYS A 10 -7.47 -8.95 -12.16
C LYS A 10 -8.63 -8.18 -12.77
N ASP A 11 -9.46 -8.84 -13.57
CA ASP A 11 -10.53 -8.14 -14.30
C ASP A 11 -11.59 -7.50 -13.37
N ALA A 12 -12.00 -8.18 -12.29
CA ALA A 12 -12.97 -7.63 -11.33
C ALA A 12 -12.51 -6.30 -10.68
N PRO A 13 -11.30 -6.20 -10.08
CA PRO A 13 -10.81 -4.94 -9.52
C PRO A 13 -10.46 -3.90 -10.60
N ARG A 14 -10.13 -4.33 -11.83
CA ARG A 14 -9.81 -3.44 -12.95
C ARG A 14 -10.99 -2.53 -13.33
N GLU A 15 -12.21 -3.05 -13.31
CA GLU A 15 -13.40 -2.24 -13.54
C GLU A 15 -13.54 -1.16 -12.48
N SER A 16 -13.46 -1.52 -11.19
CA SER A 16 -13.50 -0.55 -10.10
C SER A 16 -12.41 0.52 -10.21
N PHE A 17 -11.21 0.14 -10.66
CA PHE A 17 -10.12 1.08 -10.86
C PHE A 17 -10.45 2.12 -11.93
N ARG A 18 -11.13 1.72 -13.02
CA ARG A 18 -11.52 2.63 -14.12
C ARG A 18 -12.55 3.68 -13.70
N TRP A 19 -13.43 3.34 -12.76
CA TRP A 19 -14.50 4.23 -12.29
C TRP A 19 -14.09 5.04 -11.05
N ALA A 20 -12.95 4.72 -10.43
CA ALA A 20 -12.46 5.45 -9.27
C ALA A 20 -12.07 6.88 -9.64
N ALA A 21 -12.33 7.83 -8.74
CA ALA A 21 -11.78 9.17 -8.88
C ALA A 21 -10.25 9.06 -8.93
N HIS A 22 -9.66 9.35 -10.09
CA HIS A 22 -8.21 9.38 -10.28
C HIS A 22 -7.62 10.63 -9.65
N THR A 23 -7.81 10.79 -8.35
CA THR A 23 -7.18 11.84 -7.56
C THR A 23 -5.69 11.53 -7.54
N GLY A 24 -4.87 12.51 -7.95
CA GLY A 24 -3.41 12.34 -7.96
C GLY A 24 -2.89 12.10 -6.54
N GLY A 25 -1.92 11.20 -6.40
CA GLY A 25 -1.32 10.87 -5.11
C GLY A 25 -0.85 9.41 -5.01
N LEU A 26 -0.60 9.01 -3.78
CA LEU A 26 -0.15 7.66 -3.43
C LEU A 26 -1.31 6.67 -3.53
N ALA A 27 -1.18 5.65 -4.37
CA ALA A 27 -2.20 4.63 -4.59
C ALA A 27 -2.04 3.45 -3.63
N VAL A 28 -3.02 3.20 -2.77
CA VAL A 28 -3.03 2.04 -1.86
C VAL A 28 -3.71 0.85 -2.55
N VAL A 29 -2.97 -0.24 -2.75
CA VAL A 29 -3.41 -1.42 -3.53
C VAL A 29 -3.32 -2.70 -2.72
N LYS A 30 -4.21 -3.67 -2.95
CA LYS A 30 -4.21 -4.93 -2.19
C LYS A 30 -3.56 -6.03 -3.03
N MET A 31 -2.58 -6.74 -2.46
CA MET A 31 -1.85 -7.82 -3.14
C MET A 31 -2.78 -8.88 -3.79
N LYS A 32 -3.92 -9.18 -3.16
CA LYS A 32 -4.90 -10.17 -3.64
C LYS A 32 -5.56 -9.83 -4.97
N ASP A 33 -5.60 -8.54 -5.33
CA ASP A 33 -6.27 -8.03 -6.53
C ASP A 33 -5.40 -8.16 -7.78
N TYR A 34 -4.18 -8.71 -7.62
CA TYR A 34 -3.16 -8.80 -8.64
C TYR A 34 -2.65 -10.23 -8.81
N ASP A 35 -2.19 -10.53 -10.02
CA ASP A 35 -1.43 -11.74 -10.36
C ASP A 35 0.02 -11.35 -10.69
N PRO A 36 1.02 -12.05 -10.12
CA PRO A 36 2.42 -11.82 -10.46
C PRO A 36 2.66 -12.16 -11.94
N ALA A 37 3.44 -11.32 -12.61
CA ALA A 37 3.84 -11.51 -13.99
C ALA A 37 5.37 -11.48 -14.10
N ASP A 38 5.88 -11.31 -15.32
CA ASP A 38 7.32 -11.31 -15.58
C ASP A 38 8.07 -10.16 -14.87
N GLU A 39 9.38 -10.24 -14.92
CA GLU A 39 10.30 -9.19 -14.48
C GLU A 39 11.01 -8.60 -15.69
N ILE A 40 11.27 -7.29 -15.67
CA ILE A 40 12.00 -6.61 -16.73
C ILE A 40 13.09 -5.69 -16.18
N GLU A 41 14.25 -5.71 -16.83
CA GLU A 41 15.34 -4.77 -16.56
C GLU A 41 15.11 -3.48 -17.36
N ALA A 42 15.08 -2.34 -16.67
CA ALA A 42 14.86 -1.05 -17.28
C ALA A 42 15.48 0.07 -16.46
N ALA A 43 15.81 1.19 -17.10
CA ALA A 43 16.37 2.37 -16.41
C ALA A 43 15.34 3.18 -15.62
N SER A 44 14.05 3.01 -15.93
CA SER A 44 12.93 3.73 -15.32
C SER A 44 11.61 2.98 -15.56
N PRO A 45 10.53 3.25 -14.82
CA PRO A 45 9.21 2.64 -15.08
C PRO A 45 8.69 2.94 -16.49
N TYR A 46 8.98 4.14 -17.02
CA TYR A 46 8.64 4.48 -18.41
C TYR A 46 9.42 3.63 -19.42
N SER A 47 10.71 3.37 -19.15
CA SER A 47 11.52 2.48 -20.00
C SER A 47 11.01 1.04 -19.94
N ALA A 48 10.59 0.57 -18.76
CA ALA A 48 9.97 -0.74 -18.60
C ALA A 48 8.70 -0.86 -19.47
N TRP A 49 7.79 0.12 -19.38
CA TRP A 49 6.59 0.17 -20.21
C TRP A 49 6.88 0.13 -21.70
N LYS A 50 7.84 0.95 -22.16
CA LYS A 50 8.23 1.01 -23.57
C LYS A 50 8.79 -0.33 -24.06
N ASN A 51 9.63 -0.98 -23.26
CA ASN A 51 10.22 -2.27 -23.60
C ASN A 51 9.15 -3.37 -23.65
N LEU A 52 8.23 -3.41 -22.69
CA LEU A 52 7.12 -4.36 -22.66
C LEU A 52 6.17 -4.18 -23.86
N ALA A 53 5.87 -2.93 -24.22
CA ALA A 53 5.08 -2.63 -25.41
C ALA A 53 5.78 -3.12 -26.68
N ALA A 54 7.11 -2.96 -26.79
CA ALA A 54 7.89 -3.46 -27.92
C ALA A 54 7.91 -5.01 -27.98
N GLN A 55 7.74 -5.69 -26.86
CA GLN A 55 7.62 -7.15 -26.76
C GLN A 55 6.20 -7.67 -27.02
N GLY A 56 5.22 -6.79 -27.24
CA GLY A 56 3.82 -7.19 -27.45
C GLY A 56 3.03 -7.41 -26.16
N GLU A 57 3.61 -7.13 -24.99
CA GLU A 57 3.02 -7.33 -23.67
C GLU A 57 2.84 -6.01 -22.89
N PRO A 58 2.21 -4.97 -23.48
CA PRO A 58 2.14 -3.65 -22.86
C PRO A 58 1.46 -3.69 -21.49
N LEU A 59 1.92 -2.83 -20.57
CA LEU A 59 1.22 -2.63 -19.30
C LEU A 59 -0.19 -2.08 -19.56
N ARG A 60 -1.15 -2.65 -18.84
CA ARG A 60 -2.55 -2.21 -18.86
C ARG A 60 -2.78 -1.23 -17.72
N MET A 61 -3.84 -0.44 -17.85
CA MET A 61 -4.26 0.47 -16.78
C MET A 61 -4.55 -0.32 -15.49
N GLY A 62 -3.99 0.17 -14.39
CA GLY A 62 -4.07 -0.45 -13.08
C GLY A 62 -3.00 -1.51 -12.80
N ASP A 63 -2.21 -1.93 -13.79
CA ASP A 63 -1.06 -2.83 -13.56
C ASP A 63 0.03 -2.11 -12.74
N LEU A 64 0.84 -2.89 -12.02
CA LEU A 64 1.88 -2.38 -11.13
C LEU A 64 3.28 -2.76 -11.62
N LEU A 65 4.24 -1.89 -11.30
CA LEU A 65 5.68 -2.13 -11.38
C LEU A 65 6.28 -1.98 -9.99
N ASP A 66 6.89 -3.04 -9.51
CA ASP A 66 7.61 -3.10 -8.24
C ASP A 66 9.12 -3.06 -8.51
N GLU A 67 9.72 -1.92 -8.18
CA GLU A 67 11.16 -1.72 -8.25
C GLU A 67 11.80 -2.44 -7.07
N ALA A 68 12.53 -3.52 -7.40
CA ALA A 68 13.25 -4.28 -6.40
C ALA A 68 14.22 -3.37 -5.62
N PRO A 69 14.38 -3.58 -4.30
CA PRO A 69 15.26 -2.76 -3.49
C PRO A 69 16.69 -2.80 -4.06
N SER A 70 17.22 -1.62 -4.37
CA SER A 70 18.61 -1.44 -4.78
C SER A 70 19.47 -1.19 -3.54
N PRO A 71 20.75 -1.57 -3.51
CA PRO A 71 21.66 -1.21 -2.41
C PRO A 71 21.73 0.30 -2.12
N SER A 72 21.27 1.14 -3.05
CA SER A 72 21.25 2.60 -2.95
C SER A 72 19.87 3.22 -2.66
N GLY A 73 18.80 2.43 -2.50
CA GLY A 73 17.45 2.99 -2.32
C GLY A 73 16.38 1.99 -1.89
N ALA A 74 15.30 2.51 -1.29
CA ALA A 74 14.14 1.72 -0.89
C ALA A 74 13.37 1.18 -2.11
N ALA A 75 12.69 0.04 -1.94
CA ALA A 75 11.75 -0.49 -2.93
C ALA A 75 10.64 0.53 -3.21
N ARG A 76 10.18 0.59 -4.46
CA ARG A 76 9.15 1.53 -4.89
C ARG A 76 8.14 0.82 -5.75
N LEU A 77 6.86 1.00 -5.44
CA LEU A 77 5.77 0.48 -6.24
C LEU A 77 5.18 1.62 -7.07
N TYR A 78 4.87 1.32 -8.33
CA TYR A 78 4.28 2.26 -9.28
C TYR A 78 3.04 1.65 -9.91
N ILE A 79 1.99 2.44 -10.07
CA ILE A 79 0.76 2.04 -10.77
C ILE A 79 0.64 2.74 -12.13
N ALA A 80 0.28 1.98 -13.16
CA ALA A 80 0.03 2.50 -14.50
C ALA A 80 -1.35 3.18 -14.59
N LYS A 81 -1.36 4.47 -14.91
CA LYS A 81 -2.54 5.30 -15.16
C LYS A 81 -2.53 5.86 -16.58
N TYR A 82 -3.65 6.46 -17.02
CA TYR A 82 -3.78 7.04 -18.36
C TYR A 82 -2.75 8.15 -18.65
N ILE A 83 -2.36 8.90 -17.62
CA ILE A 83 -1.43 10.03 -17.75
C ILE A 83 0.04 9.65 -17.45
N GLY A 84 0.32 8.40 -17.08
CA GLY A 84 1.66 7.94 -16.70
C GLY A 84 1.67 7.04 -15.47
N PHE A 85 2.76 7.12 -14.71
CA PHE A 85 2.95 6.32 -13.50
C PHE A 85 2.77 7.16 -12.25
N GLU A 86 2.10 6.61 -11.24
CA GLU A 86 2.02 7.20 -9.92
C GLU A 86 2.59 6.26 -8.85
N PRO A 87 3.12 6.80 -7.74
CA PRO A 87 3.58 5.98 -6.63
C PRO A 87 2.42 5.21 -6.02
N ALA A 88 2.70 3.98 -5.60
CA ALA A 88 1.75 3.10 -4.96
C ALA A 88 2.39 2.43 -3.75
N GLU A 89 1.55 1.81 -2.92
CA GLU A 89 1.98 0.99 -1.80
C GLU A 89 0.99 -0.15 -1.56
N TRP A 90 1.53 -1.26 -1.07
CA TRP A 90 0.71 -2.39 -0.68
C TRP A 90 -0.06 -2.05 0.60
N PHE A 91 -1.37 -2.29 0.58
CA PHE A 91 -2.19 -2.25 1.77
C PHE A 91 -1.73 -3.35 2.73
N VAL A 92 -1.11 -2.93 3.84
CA VAL A 92 -0.76 -3.81 4.95
C VAL A 92 -1.81 -3.62 6.05
N PRO A 93 -2.61 -4.65 6.39
CA PRO A 93 -3.53 -4.56 7.50
C PRO A 93 -2.72 -4.36 8.79
N GLU A 94 -2.99 -3.28 9.54
CA GLU A 94 -2.41 -3.11 10.86
C GLU A 94 -2.91 -4.25 11.78
N PRO A 95 -2.02 -4.95 12.51
CA PRO A 95 -2.46 -5.93 13.50
C PRO A 95 -3.28 -5.19 14.56
N LYS A 96 -4.52 -5.63 14.73
CA LYS A 96 -5.44 -5.11 15.75
C LYS A 96 -4.72 -5.17 17.11
N GLN A 97 -4.26 -4.03 17.61
CA GLN A 97 -3.74 -3.95 18.97
C GLN A 97 -4.89 -4.29 19.91
N GLU A 98 -4.83 -5.46 20.55
CA GLU A 98 -5.53 -5.65 21.82
C GLU A 98 -4.91 -4.68 22.82
N SER A 99 -5.61 -3.57 23.07
CA SER A 99 -5.26 -2.64 24.11
C SER A 99 -5.42 -3.34 25.47
N PRO A 100 -4.39 -3.40 26.33
CA PRO A 100 -4.59 -3.85 27.70
C PRO A 100 -5.54 -2.88 28.38
N VAL A 101 -6.60 -3.45 28.93
CA VAL A 101 -7.63 -2.80 29.75
C VAL A 101 -7.01 -1.81 30.73
N SER A 102 -7.42 -0.56 30.58
CA SER A 102 -7.22 0.51 31.54
C SER A 102 -7.96 0.15 32.83
N VAL A 103 -7.22 -0.23 33.89
CA VAL A 103 -7.73 -0.11 35.26
C VAL A 103 -7.65 1.36 35.64
N CYS A 104 -8.75 2.07 35.41
CA CYS A 104 -9.09 3.25 36.19
C CYS A 104 -9.44 2.76 37.60
N SER A 105 -8.49 2.81 38.54
CA SER A 105 -8.86 2.86 39.95
C SER A 105 -8.76 4.31 40.39
N SER A 106 -9.78 5.08 40.02
CA SER A 106 -10.14 6.28 40.74
C SER A 106 -10.51 5.87 42.16
N SER A 107 -9.81 6.38 43.14
CA SER A 107 -10.33 6.47 44.51
C SER A 107 -9.90 7.83 45.03
N GLU A 108 -10.68 8.82 44.61
CA GLU A 108 -10.66 10.19 45.10
C GLU A 108 -11.63 10.30 46.29
N SER A 109 -11.16 10.96 47.35
CA SER A 109 -11.88 11.69 48.40
C SER A 109 -12.77 10.89 49.38
N ALA A 110 -12.47 10.86 50.69
CA ALA A 110 -12.50 11.93 51.71
C ALA A 110 -13.87 12.09 52.40
N GLU A 111 -13.79 12.47 53.68
CA GLU A 111 -14.87 12.71 54.68
C GLU A 111 -15.52 11.47 55.31
N GLY A 112 -15.74 11.38 56.62
CA GLY A 112 -15.51 12.32 57.71
C GLY A 112 -16.13 11.77 59.01
N ASP A 113 -15.59 12.26 60.12
CA ASP A 113 -16.28 12.59 61.36
C ASP A 113 -16.74 11.50 62.37
N SER A 114 -16.51 11.87 63.64
CA SER A 114 -17.21 11.49 64.87
C SER A 114 -16.67 10.38 65.81
N VAL A 115 -15.97 10.87 66.85
CA VAL A 115 -16.42 10.85 68.28
C VAL A 115 -16.22 9.61 69.18
N SER A 116 -15.46 9.88 70.27
CA SER A 116 -15.64 9.48 71.69
C SER A 116 -15.14 8.16 72.30
N HIS A 117 -14.43 8.39 73.43
CA HIS A 117 -14.39 7.66 74.72
C HIS A 117 -13.79 6.25 74.78
N ARG A 118 -12.64 6.10 75.44
CA ARG A 118 -12.53 5.75 76.87
C ARG A 118 -11.09 5.87 77.38
#